data_AF-A0A538J3F8-F1
#
_entry.id   AF-A0A538J3F8-F1
#
_cell.length_a   1.000
_cell.length_b   1.000
_cell.length_c   1.000
_cell.angle_alpha   90.00
_cell.angle_beta   90.00
_cell.angle_gamma   90.00
#
_symmetry.space_group_name_H-M   'P 1'
#
loop_
_entity.id
_entity.type
_entity.pdbx_description
1 polymer ?
#
loop_
_entity_poly.entity_id
_entity_poly.type
_entity_poly.pdbx_seq_one_letter_code
_entity_poly.pdbx_strand_id
1 'polypeptide(L)'
;MSDPVVGILVGSESDRERMQGAFDELDKLGIAWEFDVRSAHRTPDAVAEYAKTARERGLRVLICGAGLAAALPGAVAAHTDLPVIGVPLRSSLSVLDGLDALLAIAQMPPGVPVAAVGVDNAKNAAALAARILAS
;
A
#
# COMPACT_ATOMS: atom_id res chain seq x y z
N MET A 1 -5.34 22.56 5.23
CA MET A 1 -4.71 21.41 4.54
C MET A 1 -5.81 20.69 3.80
N SER A 2 -5.59 20.28 2.56
CA SER A 2 -6.57 19.51 1.79
C SER A 2 -6.80 18.16 2.43
N ASP A 3 -8.03 17.64 2.35
CA ASP A 3 -8.35 16.29 2.85
C ASP A 3 -7.55 15.23 2.06
N PRO A 4 -6.99 14.20 2.72
CA PRO A 4 -6.23 13.15 2.05
C PRO A 4 -7.03 12.43 0.96
N VAL A 5 -6.38 12.19 -0.18
CA VAL A 5 -6.94 11.40 -1.30
C VAL A 5 -6.16 10.11 -1.55
N VAL A 6 -4.97 9.97 -0.96
CA VAL A 6 -4.17 8.73 -0.97
C VAL A 6 -3.98 8.23 0.46
N GLY A 7 -4.33 6.97 0.70
CA GLY A 7 -4.04 6.30 1.98
C GLY A 7 -2.81 5.42 1.87
N ILE A 8 -1.86 5.53 2.80
CA ILE A 8 -0.66 4.70 2.83
C ILE A 8 -0.68 3.82 4.07
N LEU A 9 -0.54 2.50 3.89
CA LEU A 9 -0.52 1.53 4.99
C LEU A 9 0.74 0.69 4.97
N VAL A 10 1.27 0.42 6.15
CA VAL A 10 2.31 -0.59 6.35
C VAL A 10 1.98 -1.51 7.52
N GLY A 11 2.56 -2.71 7.50
CA GLY A 11 2.35 -3.69 8.55
C GLY A 11 3.15 -3.44 9.83
N SER A 12 4.17 -2.58 9.78
CA SER A 12 5.12 -2.30 10.85
C SER A 12 5.67 -0.88 10.75
N GLU A 13 5.91 -0.21 11.87
CA GLU A 13 6.54 1.12 11.91
C GLU A 13 7.94 1.10 11.25
N SER A 14 8.65 -0.03 11.34
CA SER A 14 9.96 -0.24 10.69
C SER A 14 9.92 -0.12 9.16
N ASP A 15 8.73 -0.24 8.55
CA ASP A 15 8.57 -0.11 7.10
C ASP A 15 8.37 1.36 6.67
N ARG A 16 8.18 2.30 7.60
CA ARG A 16 7.98 3.73 7.29
C ARG A 16 9.11 4.28 6.43
N GLU A 17 10.36 4.05 6.83
CA GLU A 17 11.53 4.58 6.12
C GLU A 17 11.61 4.08 4.67
N ARG A 18 11.13 2.85 4.41
CA ARG A 18 11.08 2.26 3.06
C ARG A 18 9.98 2.87 2.20
N MET A 19 8.97 3.45 2.83
CA MET A 19 7.89 4.16 2.14
C MET A 19 8.20 5.63 1.89
N GLN A 20 9.35 6.15 2.35
CA GLN A 20 9.71 7.57 2.21
C GLN A 20 9.63 8.07 0.76
N GLY A 21 10.05 7.25 -0.21
CA GLY A 21 9.96 7.61 -1.61
C GLY A 21 8.52 7.85 -2.11
N ALA A 22 7.50 7.27 -1.48
CA ALA A 22 6.10 7.58 -1.76
C ALA A 22 5.70 8.93 -1.17
N PHE A 23 6.09 9.22 0.08
CA PHE A 23 5.78 10.48 0.75
C PHE A 23 6.36 11.66 -0.04
N ASP A 24 7.67 11.59 -0.35
CA ASP A 24 8.38 12.65 -1.05
C ASP A 24 7.77 12.94 -2.43
N GLU A 25 7.37 11.89 -3.16
CA GLU A 25 6.79 12.06 -4.50
C GLU A 25 5.36 12.60 -4.44
N LEU A 26 4.52 12.18 -3.46
CA LEU A 26 3.19 12.75 -3.29
C LEU A 26 3.26 14.22 -2.85
N ASP A 27 4.17 14.56 -1.94
CA ASP A 27 4.42 15.93 -1.50
C ASP A 27 4.87 16.82 -2.66
N LYS A 28 5.84 16.34 -3.45
CA LYS A 28 6.31 17.03 -4.66
C LYS A 28 5.20 17.27 -5.67
N LEU A 29 4.24 16.34 -5.79
CA LEU A 29 3.09 16.47 -6.69
C LEU A 29 1.92 17.25 -6.08
N GLY A 30 2.02 17.66 -4.81
CA GLY A 30 0.95 18.37 -4.10
C GLY A 30 -0.30 17.53 -3.85
N ILE A 31 -0.16 16.20 -3.77
CA ILE A 31 -1.27 15.26 -3.55
C ILE A 31 -1.39 15.02 -2.04
N ALA A 32 -2.54 15.31 -1.45
CA ALA A 32 -2.77 15.07 -0.02
C ALA A 32 -2.85 13.57 0.29
N TRP A 33 -2.16 13.14 1.35
CA TRP A 33 -2.07 11.74 1.75
C TRP A 33 -2.12 11.58 3.27
N GLU A 34 -2.47 10.37 3.70
CA GLU A 34 -2.38 9.93 5.09
C GLU A 34 -1.55 8.66 5.22
N PHE A 35 -1.03 8.39 6.42
CA PHE A 35 -0.25 7.19 6.70
C PHE A 35 -0.74 6.52 7.99
N ASP A 36 -0.89 5.19 7.96
CA ASP A 36 -1.31 4.38 9.09
C ASP A 36 -0.49 3.08 9.17
N VAL A 37 -0.30 2.56 10.38
CA VAL A 37 0.40 1.29 10.65
C VAL A 37 -0.59 0.28 11.16
N ARG A 38 -0.99 -0.65 10.28
CA ARG A 38 -1.92 -1.73 10.58
C ARG A 38 -1.42 -3.03 9.98
N SER A 39 -1.33 -4.06 10.81
CA SER A 39 -0.77 -5.34 10.40
C SER A 39 -1.85 -6.32 10.00
N ALA A 40 -1.80 -6.83 8.76
CA ALA A 40 -2.72 -7.87 8.31
C ALA A 40 -2.65 -9.16 9.15
N HIS A 41 -1.51 -9.43 9.78
CA HIS A 41 -1.32 -10.62 10.62
C HIS A 41 -1.63 -10.40 12.10
N ARG A 42 -1.46 -9.16 12.61
CA ARG A 42 -1.58 -8.87 14.06
C ARG A 42 -2.84 -8.10 14.42
N THR A 43 -3.36 -7.29 13.50
CA THR A 43 -4.56 -6.45 13.68
C THR A 43 -5.45 -6.53 12.44
N PRO A 44 -5.90 -7.73 12.03
CA PRO A 44 -6.65 -7.93 10.79
C PRO A 44 -7.97 -7.14 10.74
N ASP A 45 -8.70 -7.08 11.86
CA ASP A 45 -9.96 -6.34 11.94
C ASP A 45 -9.75 -4.83 11.69
N ALA A 46 -8.66 -4.28 12.22
CA ALA A 46 -8.31 -2.88 12.00
C ALA A 46 -7.94 -2.60 10.52
N VAL A 47 -7.32 -3.56 9.83
CA VAL A 47 -7.05 -3.46 8.37
C VAL A 47 -8.35 -3.48 7.60
N ALA A 48 -9.26 -4.41 7.92
CA ALA A 48 -10.56 -4.51 7.29
C ALA A 48 -11.41 -3.25 7.50
N GLU A 49 -11.44 -2.71 8.72
CA GLU A 49 -12.15 -1.47 9.04
C GLU A 49 -11.58 -0.27 8.28
N TYR A 50 -10.24 -0.13 8.24
CA TYR A 50 -9.60 0.94 7.48
C TYR A 50 -10.01 0.88 5.99
N ALA A 51 -9.94 -0.31 5.39
CA ALA A 51 -10.22 -0.52 3.97
C ALA A 51 -11.70 -0.27 3.61
N LYS A 52 -12.63 -0.74 4.44
CA LYS A 52 -14.08 -0.56 4.23
C LYS A 52 -14.49 0.92 4.29
N THR A 53 -13.90 1.68 5.21
CA THR A 53 -14.22 3.10 5.44
C THR A 53 -13.41 4.06 4.57
N ALA A 54 -12.38 3.58 3.85
CA ALA A 54 -11.45 4.42 3.09
C ALA A 54 -12.16 5.37 2.12
N ARG A 55 -13.12 4.85 1.34
CA ARG A 55 -13.89 5.64 0.37
C ARG A 55 -14.72 6.73 1.05
N GLU A 56 -15.37 6.40 2.16
CA GLU A 56 -16.21 7.34 2.92
C GLU A 56 -15.38 8.48 3.52
N ARG A 57 -14.11 8.21 3.85
CA ARG A 57 -13.13 9.21 4.31
C ARG A 57 -12.53 10.06 3.18
N GLY A 58 -12.94 9.87 1.93
CA GLY A 58 -12.48 10.65 0.77
C GLY A 58 -11.24 10.08 0.06
N LEU A 59 -10.70 8.94 0.53
CA LEU A 59 -9.58 8.29 -0.14
C LEU A 59 -10.00 7.75 -1.50
N ARG A 60 -9.09 7.83 -2.47
CA ARG A 60 -9.33 7.40 -3.85
C ARG A 60 -8.34 6.35 -4.34
N VAL A 61 -7.16 6.26 -3.73
CA VAL A 61 -6.14 5.23 -4.00
C VAL A 61 -5.48 4.83 -2.69
N LEU A 62 -5.20 3.53 -2.54
CA LEU A 62 -4.47 3.00 -1.39
C LEU A 62 -3.10 2.47 -1.83
N ILE A 63 -2.05 2.79 -1.07
CA ILE A 63 -0.71 2.26 -1.24
C ILE A 63 -0.37 1.42 -0.02
N CYS A 64 0.00 0.16 -0.21
CA CYS A 64 0.27 -0.77 0.88
C CYS A 64 1.67 -1.36 0.76
N GLY A 65 2.52 -1.11 1.75
CA GLY A 65 3.86 -1.67 1.85
C GLY A 65 3.93 -2.87 2.79
N ALA A 66 4.51 -3.99 2.33
CA ALA A 66 4.74 -5.15 3.19
C ALA A 66 5.89 -6.04 2.66
N GLY A 67 6.61 -6.68 3.58
CA GLY A 67 7.65 -7.67 3.29
C GLY A 67 7.29 -9.09 3.75
N LEU A 68 8.19 -10.04 3.49
CA LEU A 68 8.01 -11.48 3.78
C LEU A 68 6.76 -12.04 3.08
N ALA A 69 5.92 -12.79 3.80
CA ALA A 69 4.58 -13.16 3.35
C ALA A 69 3.66 -11.92 3.35
N ALA A 70 3.82 -11.07 2.33
CA ALA A 70 3.28 -9.72 2.28
C ALA A 70 1.75 -9.67 2.03
N ALA A 71 0.95 -10.02 3.04
CA ALA A 71 -0.50 -10.15 2.93
C ALA A 71 -1.28 -8.81 2.94
N LEU A 72 -0.67 -7.71 3.40
CA LEU A 72 -1.39 -6.44 3.61
C LEU A 72 -2.08 -5.90 2.35
N PRO A 73 -1.43 -5.80 1.18
CA PRO A 73 -2.10 -5.25 -0.01
C PRO A 73 -3.31 -6.07 -0.44
N GLY A 74 -3.20 -7.40 -0.41
CA GLY A 74 -4.31 -8.30 -0.74
C GLY A 74 -5.45 -8.23 0.27
N ALA A 75 -5.14 -8.14 1.58
CA ALA A 75 -6.15 -8.00 2.64
C ALA A 75 -6.92 -6.68 2.51
N VAL A 76 -6.24 -5.58 2.19
CA VAL A 76 -6.88 -4.29 1.93
C VAL A 76 -7.77 -4.38 0.68
N ALA A 77 -7.27 -4.93 -0.43
CA ALA A 77 -8.02 -5.07 -1.67
C ALA A 77 -9.27 -5.96 -1.53
N ALA A 78 -9.27 -6.93 -0.63
CA ALA A 78 -10.44 -7.77 -0.35
C ALA A 78 -11.58 -7.02 0.38
N HIS A 79 -11.32 -5.83 0.91
CA HIS A 79 -12.25 -5.07 1.75
C HIS A 79 -12.61 -3.69 1.21
N THR A 80 -12.17 -3.35 -0.01
CA THR A 80 -12.45 -2.08 -0.64
C THR A 80 -12.62 -2.25 -2.15
N ASP A 81 -13.35 -1.35 -2.78
CA ASP A 81 -13.46 -1.21 -4.23
C ASP A 81 -12.52 -0.14 -4.79
N LEU A 82 -11.72 0.51 -3.92
CA LEU A 82 -10.67 1.44 -4.32
C LEU A 82 -9.48 0.72 -4.96
N PRO A 83 -8.78 1.34 -5.93
CA PRO A 83 -7.51 0.84 -6.42
C PRO A 83 -6.48 0.68 -5.29
N VAL A 84 -5.90 -0.52 -5.19
CA VAL A 84 -4.83 -0.83 -4.23
C VAL A 84 -3.52 -1.07 -4.98
N ILE A 85 -2.48 -0.34 -4.58
CA ILE A 85 -1.12 -0.46 -5.09
C ILE A 85 -0.28 -1.15 -4.02
N GLY A 86 0.36 -2.27 -4.36
CA GLY A 86 1.21 -3.02 -3.46
C GLY A 86 2.69 -2.70 -3.69
N VAL A 87 3.41 -2.37 -2.63
CA VAL A 87 4.87 -2.17 -2.62
C VAL A 87 5.52 -3.36 -1.92
N PRO A 88 6.17 -4.28 -2.66
CA PRO A 88 6.94 -5.35 -2.05
C PRO A 88 8.15 -4.76 -1.34
N LEU A 89 8.28 -5.01 -0.04
CA LEU A 89 9.39 -4.52 0.75
C LEU A 89 10.39 -5.64 1.02
N ARG A 90 11.69 -5.36 0.85
CA ARG A 90 12.73 -6.26 1.33
C ARG A 90 12.64 -6.42 2.83
N SER A 91 13.19 -7.50 3.37
CA SER A 91 13.31 -7.70 4.81
C SER A 91 14.64 -8.37 5.09
N SER A 92 15.33 -7.96 6.16
CA SER A 92 16.54 -8.65 6.62
C SER A 92 16.25 -10.07 7.10
N LEU A 93 14.98 -10.39 7.36
CA LEU A 93 14.51 -11.73 7.70
C LEU A 93 14.16 -12.58 6.47
N SER A 94 14.15 -11.98 5.27
CA SER A 94 13.91 -12.69 4.02
C SER A 94 15.20 -13.32 3.51
N VAL A 95 15.09 -14.56 3.04
CA VAL A 95 16.17 -15.24 2.30
C VAL A 95 16.05 -15.04 0.78
N LEU A 96 15.01 -14.34 0.32
CA LEU A 96 14.65 -14.18 -1.10
C LEU A 96 14.72 -12.73 -1.59
N ASP A 97 15.31 -11.82 -0.80
CA ASP A 97 15.55 -10.42 -1.15
C ASP A 97 14.33 -9.69 -1.74
N GLY A 98 13.14 -9.95 -1.18
CA GLY A 98 11.88 -9.32 -1.58
C GLY A 98 11.13 -10.05 -2.71
N LEU A 99 11.65 -11.13 -3.28
CA LEU A 99 10.91 -11.97 -4.24
C LEU A 99 9.70 -12.67 -3.57
N ASP A 100 9.84 -13.05 -2.30
CA ASP A 100 8.74 -13.53 -1.45
C ASP A 100 7.60 -12.50 -1.36
N ALA A 101 7.94 -11.25 -1.05
CA ALA A 101 6.97 -10.17 -0.97
C ALA A 101 6.35 -9.87 -2.34
N LEU A 102 7.16 -9.87 -3.42
CA LEU A 102 6.69 -9.59 -4.76
C LEU A 102 5.65 -10.62 -5.21
N LEU A 103 5.95 -11.91 -5.05
CA LEU A 103 5.03 -12.98 -5.43
C LEU A 103 3.77 -12.97 -4.55
N ALA A 104 3.90 -12.70 -3.24
CA ALA A 104 2.75 -12.59 -2.34
C ALA A 104 1.80 -11.46 -2.71
N ILE A 105 2.31 -10.35 -3.25
CA ILE A 105 1.50 -9.19 -3.64
C ILE A 105 0.95 -9.33 -5.07
N ALA A 106 1.77 -9.78 -6.02
CA ALA A 106 1.42 -9.77 -7.44
C ALA A 106 0.48 -10.92 -7.84
N GLN A 107 0.60 -12.09 -7.20
CA GLN A 107 -0.13 -13.31 -7.59
C GLN A 107 -1.51 -13.42 -6.94
N MET A 108 -2.31 -12.35 -7.02
CA MET A 108 -3.69 -12.35 -6.54
C MET A 108 -4.59 -13.23 -7.43
N PRO A 109 -5.57 -13.95 -6.85
CA PRO A 109 -6.55 -14.69 -7.65
C PRO A 109 -7.45 -13.71 -8.45
N PRO A 110 -8.05 -14.17 -9.56
CA PRO A 110 -8.99 -13.36 -10.33
C PRO A 110 -10.14 -12.82 -9.47
N GLY A 111 -10.47 -11.53 -9.64
CA GLY A 111 -11.57 -10.85 -8.96
C GLY A 111 -11.16 -9.89 -7.84
N VAL A 112 -9.93 -9.99 -7.31
CA VAL A 112 -9.42 -9.10 -6.25
C VAL A 112 -8.03 -8.57 -6.64
N PRO A 113 -7.96 -7.57 -7.55
CA PRO A 113 -6.69 -7.13 -8.11
C PRO A 113 -5.87 -6.27 -7.13
N VAL A 114 -4.54 -6.40 -7.22
CA VAL A 114 -3.57 -5.48 -6.61
C VAL A 114 -2.57 -5.06 -7.69
N ALA A 115 -2.32 -3.75 -7.82
CA ALA A 115 -1.30 -3.22 -8.72
C ALA A 115 0.06 -3.28 -8.03
N ALA A 116 0.84 -4.35 -8.27
CA ALA A 116 2.19 -4.47 -7.71
C ALA A 116 3.19 -3.58 -8.46
N VAL A 117 4.00 -2.82 -7.72
CA VAL A 117 5.20 -2.15 -8.26
C VAL A 117 6.46 -2.99 -8.02
N GLY A 118 7.62 -2.51 -8.48
CA GLY A 118 8.90 -3.16 -8.18
C GLY A 118 9.23 -3.19 -6.69
N VAL A 119 10.11 -4.11 -6.29
CA VAL A 119 10.59 -4.25 -4.91
C VAL A 119 11.23 -2.93 -4.43
N ASP A 120 10.89 -2.53 -3.20
CA ASP A 120 11.28 -1.26 -2.54
C ASP A 120 10.96 0.02 -3.35
N ASN A 121 10.06 -0.07 -4.33
CA ASN A 121 9.80 1.03 -5.26
C ASN A 121 8.58 1.88 -4.85
N ALA A 122 8.61 2.39 -3.62
CA ALA A 122 7.54 3.23 -3.06
C ALA A 122 7.28 4.49 -3.91
N LYS A 123 8.33 5.06 -4.51
CA LYS A 123 8.22 6.20 -5.43
C LYS A 123 7.33 5.91 -6.63
N ASN A 124 7.50 4.76 -7.28
CA ASN A 124 6.63 4.39 -8.40
C ASN A 124 5.19 4.10 -7.97
N ALA A 125 4.97 3.68 -6.72
CA ALA A 125 3.61 3.55 -6.19
C ALA A 125 2.90 4.90 -6.11
N ALA A 126 3.58 5.94 -5.61
CA ALA A 126 3.07 7.30 -5.61
C ALA A 126 2.84 7.85 -7.03
N ALA A 127 3.80 7.64 -7.94
CA ALA A 127 3.64 8.04 -9.34
C ALA A 127 2.45 7.34 -10.03
N LEU A 128 2.22 6.05 -9.73
CA LEU A 128 1.06 5.32 -10.23
C LEU A 128 -0.24 5.85 -9.62
N ALA A 129 -0.27 6.12 -8.31
CA ALA A 129 -1.42 6.74 -7.66
C ALA A 129 -1.79 8.07 -8.30
N ALA A 130 -0.80 8.93 -8.59
CA ALA A 130 -1.02 10.20 -9.27
C ALA A 130 -1.65 10.01 -10.66
N ARG A 131 -1.22 9.01 -11.44
CA ARG A 131 -1.80 8.69 -12.75
C ARG A 131 -3.25 8.21 -12.65
N ILE A 132 -3.56 7.41 -11.62
CA ILE A 132 -4.94 6.96 -11.35
C ILE A 132 -5.83 8.16 -10.98
N LEU A 133 -5.34 9.07 -10.13
CA LEU A 133 -6.09 10.24 -9.69
C LEU A 133 -6.35 11.28 -10.80
N ALA A 134 -5.53 11.28 -11.84
CA ALA A 134 -5.65 12.16 -13.00
C ALA A 134 -6.57 11.61 -14.11
N SER A 135 -7.08 10.38 -13.95
CA SER A 135 -8.05 9.75 -14.85
C SER A 135 -9.48 9.99 -14.38
#